data_AF-H2LP59-F1
#
_entry.id   AF-H2LP59-F1
#
_cell.length_a   1.000
_cell.length_b   1.000
_cell.length_c   1.000
_cell.angle_alpha   90.00
_cell.angle_beta   90.00
_cell.angle_gamma   90.00
#
_symmetry.space_group_name_H-M   'P 1'
#
loop_
_entity.id
_entity.type
_entity.pdbx_description
1 polymer ?
#
loop_
_entity_poly.entity_id
_entity_poly.type
_entity_poly.pdbx_seq_one_letter_code
_entity_poly.pdbx_strand_id
1 'polypeptide(L)'
;MEIFGSTFDDSVFSEARDRVCESLTSYNPKMCEAEWFCEGAALETDDAIEKQKVYKFRGDLAMRKGNYQKALEAYNSCLQWIADNNLTIRRDVLEGMARCCTKLGQRDRALDLVDLLSKEASNTCHLTSLLLLKVSVHQHFGSVRSKISCLQQLCSLLPFNPWHWLSLGQVCLQLLDPNPAIAVEGLHLEEEEELHKDWIWLKACISFIRTRLLLRVLRQQQSSFVLQRSRRALEITEEALRRLNPKEKTLQTLTEVMSEDLIPEKMREDFQDGESLSSVCLQGFRERWWSKVQLTCAADRNGEEKATTLQSLMSP
;
A
#
# COMPACT_ATOMS: atom_id res chain seq x y z
N MET A 1 -45.13 11.56 6.67
CA MET A 1 -44.32 11.51 5.45
C MET A 1 -43.53 12.80 5.43
N GLU A 2 -42.37 12.80 6.07
CA GLU A 2 -41.54 14.00 6.20
C GLU A 2 -40.62 14.08 4.98
N ILE A 3 -40.81 15.15 4.23
CA ILE A 3 -40.02 15.49 3.06
C ILE A 3 -38.68 16.01 3.59
N PHE A 4 -37.63 15.20 3.51
CA PHE A 4 -36.25 15.67 3.65
C PHE A 4 -35.89 16.51 2.41
N GLY A 5 -36.45 17.72 2.36
CA GLY A 5 -36.05 18.77 1.45
C GLY A 5 -34.79 19.44 1.97
N SER A 6 -33.85 19.67 1.07
CA SER A 6 -32.69 20.55 1.28
C SER A 6 -33.17 21.97 1.59
N THR A 7 -33.52 22.26 2.83
CA THR A 7 -33.73 23.63 3.28
C THR A 7 -32.34 24.27 3.32
N PHE A 8 -32.06 25.11 2.33
CA PHE A 8 -30.93 26.02 2.41
C PHE A 8 -31.06 26.82 3.70
N ASP A 9 -29.97 26.94 4.45
CA ASP A 9 -29.98 27.71 5.69
C ASP A 9 -30.13 29.20 5.34
N ASP A 10 -31.34 29.73 5.49
CA ASP A 10 -31.66 31.14 5.25
C ASP A 10 -30.88 32.10 6.17
N SER A 11 -30.14 31.57 7.17
CA SER A 11 -29.20 32.37 7.97
C SER A 11 -28.12 33.05 7.13
N VAL A 12 -27.82 32.55 5.93
CA VAL A 12 -26.86 33.16 4.98
C VAL A 12 -27.36 34.50 4.43
N PHE A 13 -28.68 34.71 4.39
CA PHE A 13 -29.31 35.94 3.91
C PHE A 13 -29.78 36.86 5.06
N SER A 14 -29.41 36.55 6.30
CA SER A 14 -29.71 37.40 7.44
C SER A 14 -28.96 38.75 7.35
N GLU A 15 -29.52 39.78 7.98
CA GLU A 15 -28.91 41.11 8.00
C GLU A 15 -27.46 41.05 8.50
N ALA A 16 -26.58 41.80 7.85
CA ALA A 16 -25.16 41.82 8.18
C ALA A 16 -24.98 42.14 9.66
N ARG A 17 -24.37 41.20 10.42
CA ARG A 17 -24.01 41.44 11.81
C ARG A 17 -23.14 42.70 11.89
N ASP A 18 -23.48 43.58 12.83
CA ASP A 18 -22.66 44.76 13.12
C ASP A 18 -21.20 44.32 13.32
N ARG A 19 -20.32 44.81 12.45
CA ARG A 19 -18.89 44.53 12.55
C ARG A 19 -18.39 45.21 13.81
N VAL A 20 -18.20 44.44 14.87
CA VAL A 20 -17.50 44.92 16.07
C VAL A 20 -16.11 45.37 15.60
N CYS A 21 -15.84 46.67 15.70
CA CYS A 21 -14.52 47.22 15.47
C CYS A 21 -13.65 46.88 16.68
N GLU A 22 -13.20 45.63 16.76
CA GLU A 22 -12.17 45.24 17.70
C GLU A 22 -10.84 45.76 17.18
N SER A 23 -10.12 46.50 18.04
CA SER A 23 -8.73 46.85 17.77
C SER A 23 -7.91 45.57 17.66
N LEU A 24 -7.50 45.21 16.45
CA LEU A 24 -6.60 44.09 16.22
C LEU A 24 -5.34 44.31 17.06
N THR A 25 -5.06 43.39 17.97
CA THR A 25 -3.75 43.33 18.63
C THR A 25 -2.66 43.33 17.57
N SER A 26 -1.55 44.06 17.81
CA SER A 26 -0.43 44.12 16.87
C SER A 26 0.03 42.71 16.51
N TYR A 27 -0.27 42.28 15.29
CA TYR A 27 0.15 40.97 14.79
C TYR A 27 1.61 41.05 14.37
N ASN A 28 2.48 40.37 15.11
CA ASN A 28 3.85 40.17 14.71
C ASN A 28 3.92 38.89 13.87
N PRO A 29 4.12 38.97 12.55
CA PRO A 29 4.24 37.79 11.72
C PRO A 29 5.43 36.95 12.17
N LYS A 30 5.22 35.64 12.32
CA LYS A 30 6.32 34.71 12.59
C LYS A 30 7.27 34.70 11.38
N MET A 31 8.55 35.01 11.61
CA MET A 31 9.57 34.86 10.58
C MET A 31 9.91 33.38 10.44
N CYS A 32 9.75 32.83 9.24
CA CYS A 32 10.01 31.41 8.95
C CYS A 32 11.37 31.27 8.26
N GLU A 33 12.44 31.45 9.03
CA GLU A 33 13.80 31.24 8.53
C GLU A 33 14.07 29.76 8.24
N ALA A 34 15.04 29.49 7.36
CA ALA A 34 15.43 28.12 7.05
C ALA A 34 15.90 27.38 8.31
N GLU A 35 15.39 26.15 8.52
CA GLU A 35 15.68 25.33 9.70
C GLU A 35 15.37 26.02 11.06
N TRP A 36 14.47 27.02 11.12
CA TRP A 36 14.11 27.76 12.36
C TRP A 36 13.81 26.84 13.56
N PHE A 37 13.19 25.69 13.30
CA PHE A 37 12.85 24.69 14.30
C PHE A 37 14.08 24.03 14.94
N CYS A 38 15.29 24.18 14.39
CA CYS A 38 16.53 23.65 14.98
C CYS A 38 17.01 24.49 16.17
N GLU A 39 16.61 25.75 16.28
CA GLU A 39 17.04 26.66 17.34
C GLU A 39 16.37 26.31 18.68
N GLY A 40 17.09 26.50 19.79
CA GLY A 40 16.56 26.27 21.14
C GLY A 40 15.34 27.14 21.45
N ALA A 41 15.37 28.41 21.01
CA ALA A 41 14.31 29.39 21.16
C ALA A 41 12.97 28.95 20.54
N ALA A 42 12.98 28.04 19.56
CA ALA A 42 11.75 27.51 18.96
C ALA A 42 10.88 26.72 19.97
N LEU A 43 11.45 26.24 21.08
CA LEU A 43 10.72 25.58 22.16
C LEU A 43 10.34 26.53 23.31
N GLU A 44 10.78 27.78 23.28
CA GLU A 44 10.48 28.81 24.29
C GLU A 44 9.09 29.40 24.05
N THR A 45 8.07 28.53 24.17
CA THR A 45 6.66 28.88 24.03
C THR A 45 5.81 27.97 24.89
N ASP A 46 4.72 28.49 25.45
CA ASP A 46 3.73 27.67 26.18
C ASP A 46 2.74 26.98 25.25
N ASP A 47 2.77 27.28 23.94
CA ASP A 47 1.91 26.65 22.95
C ASP A 47 2.35 25.22 22.64
N ALA A 48 1.55 24.25 23.10
CA ALA A 48 1.76 22.83 22.86
C ALA A 48 1.80 22.48 21.36
N ILE A 49 1.02 23.15 20.52
CA ILE A 49 0.97 22.91 19.07
C ILE A 49 2.28 23.35 18.41
N GLU A 50 2.87 24.45 18.87
CA GLU A 50 4.16 24.91 18.35
C GLU A 50 5.29 23.97 18.77
N LYS A 51 5.32 23.53 20.04
CA LYS A 51 6.25 22.50 20.50
C LYS A 51 6.12 21.20 19.70
N GLN A 52 4.89 20.74 19.45
CA GLN A 52 4.59 19.58 18.61
C GLN A 52 5.19 19.74 17.20
N LYS A 53 4.96 20.88 16.53
CA LYS A 53 5.51 21.16 15.20
C LYS A 53 7.03 21.14 15.18
N VAL A 54 7.67 21.78 16.16
CA VAL A 54 9.13 21.84 16.26
C VAL A 54 9.73 20.44 16.37
N TYR A 55 9.22 19.61 17.28
CA TYR A 55 9.72 18.24 17.44
C TYR A 55 9.45 17.38 16.20
N LYS A 56 8.28 17.52 15.58
CA LYS A 56 7.97 16.83 14.32
C LYS A 56 9.00 17.18 13.23
N PHE A 57 9.23 18.48 12.97
CA PHE A 57 10.17 18.91 11.94
C PHE A 57 11.62 18.50 12.23
N ARG A 58 12.04 18.52 13.51
CA ARG A 58 13.34 17.97 13.92
C ARG A 58 13.46 16.49 13.60
N GLY A 59 12.41 15.71 13.87
CA GLY A 59 12.32 14.29 13.53
C GLY A 59 12.44 14.05 12.03
N ASP A 60 11.63 14.76 11.23
CA ASP A 60 11.63 14.65 9.77
C ASP A 60 12.99 15.02 9.15
N LEU A 61 13.62 16.08 9.64
CA LEU A 61 14.95 16.50 9.20
C LEU A 61 16.01 15.45 9.57
N ALA A 62 15.99 14.93 10.79
CA ALA A 62 16.91 13.88 11.22
C ALA A 62 16.73 12.59 10.41
N MET A 63 15.50 12.21 10.10
CA MET A 63 15.18 11.07 9.24
C MET A 63 15.75 11.25 7.83
N ARG A 64 15.58 12.43 7.22
CA ARG A 64 16.19 12.78 5.92
C ARG A 64 17.71 12.75 5.94
N LYS A 65 18.33 13.18 7.05
CA LYS A 65 19.80 13.14 7.26
C LYS A 65 20.31 11.73 7.60
N GLY A 66 19.44 10.73 7.71
CA GLY A 66 19.80 9.35 8.05
C GLY A 66 20.14 9.11 9.52
N ASN A 67 19.92 10.10 10.40
CA ASN A 67 20.15 9.96 11.83
C ASN A 67 18.87 9.43 12.50
N TYR A 68 18.63 8.13 12.36
CA TYR A 68 17.39 7.48 12.79
C TYR A 68 17.19 7.47 14.30
N GLN A 69 18.27 7.42 15.09
CA GLN A 69 18.18 7.47 16.54
C GLN A 69 17.69 8.86 17.01
N LYS A 70 18.31 9.94 16.49
CA LYS A 70 17.87 11.31 16.77
C LYS A 70 16.44 11.58 16.27
N ALA A 71 16.07 11.01 15.11
CA ALA A 71 14.72 11.12 14.59
C ALA A 71 13.70 10.46 15.53
N LEU A 72 14.00 9.25 16.01
CA LEU A 72 13.15 8.51 16.94
C LEU A 72 12.97 9.26 18.27
N GLU A 73 14.04 9.84 18.81
CA GLU A 73 13.98 10.67 20.03
C GLU A 73 13.11 11.92 19.82
N ALA A 74 13.28 12.63 18.70
CA ALA A 74 12.48 13.80 18.38
C ALA A 74 10.99 13.45 18.19
N TYR A 75 10.69 12.33 17.52
CA TYR A 75 9.31 11.84 17.40
C TYR A 75 8.72 11.42 18.75
N ASN A 76 9.50 10.80 19.62
CA ASN A 76 9.05 10.46 20.97
C ASN A 76 8.75 11.71 21.80
N SER A 77 9.57 12.76 21.69
CA SER A 77 9.27 14.06 22.29
C SER A 77 8.02 14.68 21.66
N CYS A 78 7.84 14.58 20.34
CA CYS A 78 6.65 15.07 19.64
C CYS A 78 5.37 14.45 20.20
N LEU A 79 5.34 13.12 20.41
CA LEU A 79 4.16 12.40 20.94
C LEU A 79 3.63 12.99 22.26
N GLN A 80 4.50 13.55 23.11
CA GLN A 80 4.10 14.14 24.39
C GLN A 80 3.30 15.44 24.23
N TRP A 81 3.38 16.08 23.06
CA TRP A 81 2.72 17.35 22.75
C TRP A 81 1.55 17.19 21.78
N ILE A 82 1.23 15.96 21.37
CA ILE A 82 0.07 15.68 20.51
C ILE A 82 -1.16 15.49 21.39
N ALA A 83 -2.20 16.28 21.15
CA ALA A 83 -3.50 16.09 21.80
C ALA A 83 -4.13 14.75 21.36
N ASP A 84 -4.84 14.06 22.27
CA ASP A 84 -5.42 12.73 22.02
C ASP A 84 -6.39 12.69 20.83
N ASN A 85 -7.03 13.80 20.51
CA ASN A 85 -7.93 13.94 19.38
C ASN A 85 -7.21 14.18 18.03
N ASN A 86 -5.92 14.50 18.03
CA ASN A 86 -5.15 14.78 16.83
C ASN A 86 -4.55 13.50 16.22
N LEU A 87 -5.44 12.63 15.75
CA LEU A 87 -5.08 11.32 15.18
C LEU A 87 -4.20 11.45 13.93
N THR A 88 -4.37 12.50 13.13
CA THR A 88 -3.62 12.71 11.89
C THR A 88 -2.12 12.85 12.16
N ILE A 89 -1.73 13.75 13.08
CA ILE A 89 -0.31 13.93 13.41
C ILE A 89 0.21 12.74 14.20
N ARG A 90 -0.59 12.18 15.11
CA ARG A 90 -0.20 10.98 15.87
C ARG A 90 0.21 9.84 14.94
N ARG A 91 -0.62 9.53 13.92
CA ARG A 91 -0.35 8.48 12.94
C ARG A 91 0.94 8.76 12.14
N ASP A 92 1.12 10.00 11.67
CA ASP A 92 2.31 10.42 10.92
C ASP A 92 3.60 10.22 11.75
N VAL A 93 3.57 10.64 13.02
CA VAL A 93 4.69 10.47 13.96
C VAL A 93 4.96 9.00 14.24
N LEU A 94 3.93 8.19 14.53
CA LEU A 94 4.08 6.75 14.77
C LEU A 94 4.62 6.00 13.53
N GLU A 95 4.19 6.38 12.32
CA GLU A 95 4.74 5.85 11.07
C GLU A 95 6.22 6.23 10.92
N GLY A 96 6.57 7.50 11.19
CA GLY A 96 7.96 7.98 11.23
C GLY A 96 8.84 7.18 12.20
N MET A 97 8.31 6.90 13.41
CA MET A 97 8.98 6.08 14.41
C MET A 97 9.17 4.63 13.92
N ALA A 98 8.15 4.01 13.32
CA ALA A 98 8.25 2.64 12.80
C ALA A 98 9.30 2.53 11.68
N ARG A 99 9.37 3.54 10.80
CA ARG A 99 10.42 3.67 9.77
C ARG A 99 11.82 3.79 10.40
N CYS A 100 11.97 4.59 11.47
CA CYS A 100 13.24 4.71 12.19
C CYS A 100 13.64 3.39 12.86
N CYS A 101 12.73 2.74 13.60
CA CYS A 101 12.96 1.43 14.21
C CYS A 101 13.40 0.38 13.18
N THR A 102 12.76 0.38 12.01
CA THR A 102 13.14 -0.48 10.87
C THR A 102 14.59 -0.25 10.49
N LYS A 103 14.99 1.00 10.25
CA LYS A 103 16.36 1.36 9.84
C LYS A 103 17.42 1.13 10.92
N LEU A 104 17.03 1.15 12.20
CA LEU A 104 17.89 0.81 13.33
C LEU A 104 17.98 -0.71 13.59
N GLY A 105 17.30 -1.55 12.81
CA GLY A 105 17.28 -2.99 12.99
C GLY A 105 16.40 -3.47 14.17
N GLN A 106 15.58 -2.59 14.74
CA GLN A 106 14.73 -2.88 15.90
C GLN A 106 13.39 -3.47 15.42
N ARG A 107 13.41 -4.77 15.09
CA ARG A 107 12.27 -5.48 14.49
C ARG A 107 11.01 -5.42 15.35
N ASP A 108 11.08 -5.84 16.60
CA ASP A 108 9.90 -5.97 17.46
C ASP A 108 9.23 -4.62 17.69
N ARG A 109 10.03 -3.59 18.02
CA ARG A 109 9.54 -2.21 18.17
C ARG A 109 8.86 -1.66 16.90
N ALA A 110 9.38 -2.01 15.72
CA ALA A 110 8.76 -1.60 14.46
C ALA A 110 7.40 -2.29 14.25
N LEU A 111 7.28 -3.57 14.63
CA LEU A 111 6.04 -4.34 14.55
C LEU A 111 5.01 -3.87 15.59
N ASP A 112 5.43 -3.55 16.82
CA ASP A 112 4.54 -2.99 17.85
C ASP A 112 3.88 -1.69 17.40
N LEU A 113 4.66 -0.80 16.74
CA LEU A 113 4.15 0.46 16.20
C LEU A 113 3.19 0.24 15.02
N VAL A 114 3.47 -0.75 14.17
CA VAL A 114 2.58 -1.17 13.08
C VAL A 114 1.25 -1.69 13.65
N ASP A 115 1.29 -2.52 14.69
CA ASP A 115 0.09 -3.08 15.31
C ASP A 115 -0.74 -2.01 16.00
N LEU A 116 -0.10 -1.01 16.61
CA LEU A 116 -0.77 0.17 17.13
C LEU A 116 -1.48 0.95 16.01
N LEU A 117 -0.78 1.26 14.91
CA LEU A 117 -1.35 1.95 13.74
C LEU A 117 -2.51 1.18 13.09
N SER A 118 -2.47 -0.16 13.17
CA SER A 118 -3.55 -1.03 12.68
C SER A 118 -4.84 -0.86 13.46
N LYS A 119 -4.77 -0.69 14.78
CA LYS A 119 -5.94 -0.47 15.63
C LYS A 119 -6.57 0.90 15.40
N GLU A 120 -5.77 1.88 14.96
CA GLU A 120 -6.20 3.25 14.68
C GLU A 120 -6.66 3.46 13.22
N ALA A 121 -6.58 2.44 12.35
CA ALA A 121 -6.95 2.57 10.95
C ALA A 121 -8.48 2.59 10.78
N SER A 122 -9.00 3.62 10.12
CA SER A 122 -10.44 3.90 10.03
C SER A 122 -10.94 4.05 8.59
N ASN A 123 -10.04 4.26 7.64
CA ASN A 123 -10.37 4.40 6.23
C ASN A 123 -9.36 3.67 5.33
N THR A 124 -9.68 3.58 4.04
CA THR A 124 -8.84 2.91 3.02
C THR A 124 -7.46 3.56 2.87
N CYS A 125 -7.34 4.88 3.03
CA CYS A 125 -6.06 5.59 2.99
C CYS A 125 -5.16 5.16 4.17
N HIS A 126 -5.71 5.12 5.38
CA HIS A 126 -5.03 4.68 6.59
C HIS A 126 -4.51 3.24 6.45
N LEU A 127 -5.36 2.35 5.92
CA LEU A 127 -4.99 0.96 5.67
C LEU A 127 -3.94 0.82 4.56
N THR A 128 -4.04 1.61 3.49
CA THR A 128 -3.05 1.61 2.39
C THR A 128 -1.67 2.01 2.91
N SER A 129 -1.56 3.12 3.65
CA SER A 129 -0.29 3.57 4.23
C SER A 129 0.29 2.53 5.19
N LEU A 130 -0.55 1.93 6.03
CA LEU A 130 -0.15 0.86 6.95
C LEU A 130 0.40 -0.36 6.21
N LEU A 131 -0.29 -0.84 5.17
CA LEU A 131 0.17 -2.00 4.39
C LEU A 131 1.48 -1.71 3.67
N LEU A 132 1.66 -0.51 3.12
CA LEU A 132 2.92 -0.08 2.51
C LEU A 132 4.07 -0.04 3.55
N LEU A 133 3.79 0.44 4.76
CA LEU A 133 4.74 0.39 5.87
C LEU A 133 5.11 -1.05 6.21
N LYS A 134 4.13 -1.96 6.35
CA LYS A 134 4.36 -3.40 6.61
C LYS A 134 5.22 -4.03 5.52
N VAL A 135 4.95 -3.74 4.25
CA VAL A 135 5.77 -4.22 3.12
C VAL A 135 7.24 -3.77 3.29
N SER A 136 7.47 -2.52 3.67
CA SER A 136 8.82 -1.98 3.91
C SER A 136 9.52 -2.66 5.10
N VAL A 137 8.81 -2.82 6.23
CA VAL A 137 9.31 -3.49 7.43
C VAL A 137 9.69 -4.94 7.11
N HIS A 138 8.77 -5.71 6.51
CA HIS A 138 9.00 -7.10 6.18
C HIS A 138 10.11 -7.28 5.12
N GLN A 139 10.22 -6.36 4.16
CA GLN A 139 11.33 -6.35 3.21
C GLN A 139 12.67 -6.17 3.92
N HIS A 140 12.75 -5.23 4.86
CA HIS A 140 13.99 -4.94 5.59
C HIS A 140 14.47 -6.13 6.43
N PHE A 141 13.53 -6.84 7.06
CA PHE A 141 13.82 -8.00 7.92
C PHE A 141 13.69 -9.36 7.21
N GLY A 142 13.69 -9.39 5.87
CA GLY A 142 13.67 -10.64 5.09
C GLY A 142 12.42 -11.51 5.27
N SER A 143 11.33 -10.97 5.82
CA SER A 143 10.09 -11.71 6.10
C SER A 143 9.22 -11.82 4.85
N VAL A 144 9.65 -12.63 3.88
CA VAL A 144 9.08 -12.63 2.52
C VAL A 144 7.59 -13.03 2.49
N ARG A 145 7.18 -14.03 3.28
CA ARG A 145 5.77 -14.47 3.33
C ARG A 145 4.84 -13.34 3.80
N SER A 146 5.19 -12.68 4.89
CA SER A 146 4.41 -11.54 5.41
C SER A 146 4.38 -10.38 4.42
N LYS A 147 5.48 -10.15 3.68
CA LYS A 147 5.52 -9.16 2.58
C LYS A 147 4.52 -9.52 1.47
N ILE A 148 4.49 -10.77 1.02
CA ILE A 148 3.53 -11.26 0.01
C ILE A 148 2.10 -11.06 0.48
N SER A 149 1.79 -11.44 1.73
CA SER A 149 0.45 -11.27 2.31
C SER A 149 0.02 -9.80 2.31
N CYS A 150 0.90 -8.87 2.71
CA CYS A 150 0.60 -7.45 2.68
C CYS A 150 0.39 -6.92 1.25
N LEU A 151 1.16 -7.39 0.28
CA LEU A 151 1.00 -7.03 -1.14
C LEU A 151 -0.32 -7.57 -1.72
N GLN A 152 -0.73 -8.78 -1.35
CA GLN A 152 -2.03 -9.34 -1.73
C GLN A 152 -3.18 -8.51 -1.16
N GLN A 153 -3.07 -8.08 0.10
CA GLN A 153 -4.04 -7.16 0.70
C GLN A 153 -4.09 -5.81 -0.02
N LEU A 154 -2.95 -5.25 -0.42
CA LEU A 154 -2.88 -4.04 -1.25
C LEU A 154 -3.53 -4.23 -2.63
N CYS A 155 -3.34 -5.40 -3.25
CA CYS A 155 -4.00 -5.75 -4.51
C CYS A 155 -5.52 -5.88 -4.33
N SER A 156 -6.01 -6.43 -3.22
CA SER A 156 -7.44 -6.48 -2.90
C SER A 156 -8.04 -5.10 -2.63
N LEU A 157 -7.32 -4.27 -1.86
CA LEU A 157 -7.76 -2.93 -1.47
C LEU A 157 -7.77 -1.96 -2.66
N LEU A 158 -6.76 -2.06 -3.53
CA LEU A 158 -6.58 -1.17 -4.69
C LEU A 158 -6.40 -2.01 -5.96
N PRO A 159 -7.47 -2.70 -6.43
CA PRO A 159 -7.42 -3.70 -7.50
C PRO A 159 -6.98 -3.15 -8.85
N PHE A 160 -7.13 -1.84 -9.06
CA PHE A 160 -6.80 -1.15 -10.30
C PHE A 160 -5.44 -0.43 -10.25
N ASN A 161 -4.70 -0.53 -9.15
CA ASN A 161 -3.36 0.05 -9.05
C ASN A 161 -2.31 -0.95 -9.63
N PRO A 162 -1.71 -0.67 -10.80
CA PRO A 162 -0.79 -1.61 -11.45
C PRO A 162 0.51 -1.83 -10.67
N TRP A 163 0.89 -0.92 -9.78
CA TRP A 163 2.18 -0.93 -9.09
C TRP A 163 2.22 -1.95 -7.96
N HIS A 164 1.10 -2.18 -7.26
CA HIS A 164 1.02 -3.22 -6.23
C HIS A 164 1.13 -4.62 -6.84
N TRP A 165 0.44 -4.84 -7.96
CA TRP A 165 0.57 -6.07 -8.75
C TRP A 165 1.99 -6.27 -9.26
N LEU A 166 2.64 -5.21 -9.76
CA LEU A 166 4.03 -5.31 -10.23
C LEU A 166 4.96 -5.71 -9.09
N SER A 167 4.79 -5.09 -7.92
CA SER A 167 5.59 -5.40 -6.74
C SER A 167 5.38 -6.83 -6.25
N LEU A 168 4.14 -7.33 -6.25
CA LEU A 168 3.82 -8.72 -5.93
C LEU A 168 4.50 -9.69 -6.89
N GLY A 169 4.39 -9.45 -8.20
CA GLY A 169 5.04 -10.26 -9.23
C GLY A 169 6.55 -10.29 -9.10
N GLN A 170 7.18 -9.15 -8.80
CA GLN A 170 8.63 -9.06 -8.59
C GLN A 170 9.11 -9.87 -7.38
N VAL A 171 8.38 -9.80 -6.26
CA VAL A 171 8.72 -10.59 -5.06
C VAL A 171 8.58 -12.08 -5.34
N CYS A 172 7.52 -12.50 -6.01
CA CYS A 172 7.35 -13.90 -6.40
C CYS A 172 8.45 -14.35 -7.36
N LEU A 173 8.83 -13.53 -8.34
CA LEU A 173 9.90 -13.87 -9.28
C LEU A 173 11.26 -14.02 -8.58
N GLN A 174 11.58 -13.12 -7.64
CA GLN A 174 12.82 -13.21 -6.84
C GLN A 174 12.92 -14.52 -6.05
N LEU A 175 11.80 -15.07 -5.57
CA LEU A 175 11.76 -16.35 -4.87
C LEU A 175 11.95 -17.57 -5.78
N LEU A 176 11.75 -17.40 -7.09
CA LEU A 176 11.95 -18.46 -8.09
C LEU A 176 13.39 -18.47 -8.62
N ASP A 177 14.15 -17.39 -8.43
CA ASP A 177 15.54 -17.33 -8.86
C ASP A 177 16.39 -18.32 -8.02
N PRO A 178 17.20 -19.18 -8.66
CA PRO A 178 17.98 -20.21 -7.97
C PRO A 178 19.18 -19.66 -7.17
N ASN A 179 19.33 -18.35 -7.03
CA ASN A 179 20.50 -17.72 -6.40
C ASN A 179 20.31 -17.60 -4.87
N PRO A 180 21.14 -18.27 -4.04
CA PRO A 180 20.87 -18.43 -2.61
C PRO A 180 21.38 -17.25 -1.78
N ALA A 181 21.08 -16.01 -2.18
CA ALA A 181 21.38 -14.84 -1.34
C ALA A 181 20.30 -14.56 -0.29
N ILE A 182 19.16 -15.25 -0.36
CA ILE A 182 18.09 -15.20 0.64
C ILE A 182 18.08 -16.58 1.31
N ALA A 183 19.08 -16.83 2.15
CA ALA A 183 18.99 -17.90 3.12
C ALA A 183 17.76 -17.61 4.00
N VAL A 184 16.73 -18.42 3.84
CA VAL A 184 15.55 -18.42 4.69
C VAL A 184 15.99 -18.95 6.05
N GLU A 185 16.60 -18.09 6.87
CA GLU A 185 16.78 -18.38 8.28
C GLU A 185 15.48 -18.11 9.02
N GLY A 186 14.87 -19.20 9.47
CA GLY A 186 13.94 -19.21 10.58
C GLY A 186 12.47 -19.24 10.17
N LEU A 187 11.92 -20.45 10.03
CA LEU A 187 10.57 -20.72 10.50
C LEU A 187 10.52 -22.13 11.10
N HIS A 188 9.98 -22.20 12.32
CA HIS A 188 9.44 -23.42 12.89
C HIS A 188 8.43 -24.01 11.91
N LEU A 189 8.51 -25.34 11.81
CA LEU A 189 7.60 -26.20 11.08
C LEU A 189 6.19 -25.99 11.62
N GLU A 190 5.27 -25.47 10.80
CA GLU A 190 3.83 -25.75 10.89
C GLU A 190 2.96 -25.16 9.76
N GLU A 191 3.50 -24.47 8.75
CA GLU A 191 2.65 -23.83 7.72
C GLU A 191 3.21 -23.90 6.28
N GLU A 192 3.50 -25.11 5.81
CA GLU A 192 4.18 -25.42 4.53
C GLU A 192 3.33 -25.29 3.25
N GLU A 193 2.00 -25.15 3.32
CA GLU A 193 1.18 -25.23 2.10
C GLU A 193 1.40 -24.04 1.14
N GLU A 194 1.66 -22.81 1.62
CA GLU A 194 1.52 -21.60 0.80
C GLU A 194 2.76 -21.18 -0.01
N LEU A 195 3.86 -21.91 0.14
CA LEU A 195 5.18 -21.60 -0.44
C LEU A 195 5.64 -22.65 -1.48
N HIS A 196 4.72 -23.42 -2.04
CA HIS A 196 5.03 -24.33 -3.16
C HIS A 196 5.53 -23.54 -4.37
N LYS A 197 6.64 -23.97 -4.99
CA LYS A 197 7.26 -23.26 -6.12
C LYS A 197 6.27 -22.99 -7.26
N ASP A 198 5.41 -23.95 -7.59
CA ASP A 198 4.38 -23.77 -8.62
C ASP A 198 3.36 -22.68 -8.25
N TRP A 199 3.03 -22.54 -6.96
CA TRP A 199 2.10 -21.50 -6.52
C TRP A 199 2.75 -20.12 -6.54
N ILE A 200 4.03 -20.03 -6.20
CA ILE A 200 4.81 -18.80 -6.33
C ILE A 200 4.92 -18.41 -7.81
N TRP A 201 5.20 -19.38 -8.68
CA TRP A 201 5.21 -19.18 -10.14
C TRP A 201 3.86 -18.68 -10.64
N LEU A 202 2.76 -19.31 -10.21
CA LEU A 202 1.43 -18.92 -10.62
C LEU A 202 1.05 -17.53 -10.11
N LYS A 203 1.39 -17.18 -8.85
CA LYS A 203 1.25 -15.83 -8.29
C LYS A 203 2.05 -14.81 -9.08
N ALA A 204 3.28 -15.14 -9.49
CA ALA A 204 4.10 -14.27 -10.34
C ALA A 204 3.40 -14.01 -11.69
N CYS A 205 2.97 -15.07 -12.37
CA CYS A 205 2.27 -15.01 -13.65
C CYS A 205 1.03 -14.12 -13.59
N ILE A 206 0.09 -14.38 -12.68
CA ILE A 206 -1.14 -13.58 -12.59
C ILE A 206 -0.86 -12.13 -12.23
N SER A 207 0.16 -11.87 -11.41
CA SER A 207 0.53 -10.52 -11.02
C SER A 207 1.07 -9.72 -12.20
N PHE A 208 1.99 -10.29 -12.97
CA PHE A 208 2.52 -9.64 -14.17
C PHE A 208 1.47 -9.48 -15.27
N ILE A 209 0.61 -10.49 -15.49
CA ILE A 209 -0.52 -10.38 -16.42
C ILE A 209 -1.43 -9.23 -16.02
N ARG A 210 -1.80 -9.13 -14.73
CA ARG A 210 -2.66 -8.06 -14.22
C ARG A 210 -2.02 -6.68 -14.34
N THR A 211 -0.73 -6.56 -14.02
CA THR A 211 0.05 -5.33 -14.26
C THR A 211 0.00 -4.91 -15.73
N ARG A 212 0.25 -5.85 -16.66
CA ARG A 212 0.22 -5.60 -18.09
C ARG A 212 -1.14 -5.09 -18.55
N LEU A 213 -2.22 -5.76 -18.13
CA LEU A 213 -3.59 -5.37 -18.48
C LEU A 213 -3.92 -3.96 -17.99
N LEU A 214 -3.67 -3.68 -16.71
CA LEU A 214 -3.93 -2.38 -16.10
C LEU A 214 -3.14 -1.25 -16.77
N LEU A 215 -1.83 -1.44 -17.01
CA LEU A 215 -1.01 -0.43 -17.68
C LEU A 215 -1.46 -0.18 -19.12
N ARG A 216 -1.98 -1.20 -19.83
CA ARG A 216 -2.53 -1.03 -21.19
C ARG A 216 -3.86 -0.29 -21.18
N VAL A 217 -4.77 -0.62 -20.27
CA VAL A 217 -6.08 0.07 -20.12
C VAL A 217 -5.88 1.53 -19.73
N LEU A 218 -5.04 1.80 -18.74
CA LEU A 218 -4.78 3.16 -18.25
C LEU A 218 -3.97 4.01 -19.23
N ARG A 219 -3.31 3.42 -20.23
CA ARG A 219 -2.47 4.14 -21.21
C ARG A 219 -3.20 5.25 -21.93
N GLN A 220 -4.50 5.06 -22.22
CA GLN A 220 -5.32 6.04 -22.92
C GLN A 220 -5.63 7.29 -22.08
N GLN A 221 -5.46 7.21 -20.76
CA GLN A 221 -5.82 8.26 -19.80
C GLN A 221 -4.60 9.03 -19.24
N GLN A 222 -3.37 8.72 -19.69
CA GLN A 222 -2.14 9.21 -19.06
C GLN A 222 -1.45 10.36 -19.81
N SER A 223 -0.92 11.33 -19.06
CA SER A 223 -0.04 12.40 -19.56
C SER A 223 1.37 11.90 -19.92
N SER A 224 2.11 12.67 -20.71
CA SER A 224 3.36 12.24 -21.37
C SER A 224 4.46 11.70 -20.43
N PHE A 225 4.63 12.25 -19.22
CA PHE A 225 5.61 11.77 -18.25
C PHE A 225 5.21 10.42 -17.62
N VAL A 226 3.91 10.25 -17.34
CA VAL A 226 3.37 9.00 -16.80
C VAL A 226 3.54 7.86 -17.82
N LEU A 227 3.48 8.19 -19.12
CA LEU A 227 3.70 7.21 -20.20
C LEU A 227 5.09 6.58 -20.19
N GLN A 228 6.17 7.30 -19.85
CA GLN A 228 7.52 6.73 -19.86
C GLN A 228 7.70 5.69 -18.74
N ARG A 229 7.23 6.01 -17.53
CA ARG A 229 7.26 5.10 -16.39
C ARG A 229 6.41 3.85 -16.66
N SER A 230 5.20 4.03 -17.19
CA SER A 230 4.31 2.93 -17.59
C SER A 230 4.94 2.06 -18.68
N ARG A 231 5.62 2.65 -19.67
CA ARG A 231 6.33 1.91 -20.73
C ARG A 231 7.45 1.04 -20.17
N ARG A 232 8.32 1.60 -19.31
CA ARG A 232 9.38 0.82 -18.65
C ARG A 232 8.81 -0.33 -17.83
N ALA A 233 7.71 -0.08 -17.11
CA ALA A 233 7.04 -1.13 -16.34
C ALA A 233 6.46 -2.24 -17.23
N LEU A 234 5.90 -1.90 -18.39
CA LEU A 234 5.47 -2.89 -19.39
C LEU A 234 6.65 -3.71 -19.91
N GLU A 235 7.79 -3.08 -20.24
CA GLU A 235 9.00 -3.79 -20.69
C GLU A 235 9.49 -4.81 -19.64
N ILE A 236 9.57 -4.39 -18.36
CA ILE A 236 9.91 -5.26 -17.23
C ILE A 236 8.92 -6.43 -17.11
N THR A 237 7.63 -6.15 -17.30
CA THR A 237 6.56 -7.13 -17.20
C THR A 237 6.63 -8.18 -18.32
N GLU A 238 6.86 -7.76 -19.57
CA GLU A 238 6.98 -8.67 -20.71
C GLU A 238 8.28 -9.50 -20.63
N GLU A 239 9.37 -8.93 -20.12
CA GLU A 239 10.59 -9.69 -19.82
C GLU A 239 10.35 -10.74 -18.74
N ALA A 240 9.69 -10.37 -17.63
CA ALA A 240 9.36 -11.31 -16.57
C ALA A 240 8.47 -12.46 -17.06
N LEU A 241 7.45 -12.19 -17.87
CA LEU A 241 6.59 -13.22 -18.45
C LEU A 241 7.36 -14.13 -19.42
N ARG A 242 8.28 -13.60 -20.22
CA ARG A 242 9.18 -14.41 -21.05
C ARG A 242 10.07 -15.32 -20.22
N ARG A 243 10.62 -14.83 -19.10
CA ARG A 243 11.42 -15.62 -18.16
C ARG A 243 10.61 -16.73 -17.47
N LEU A 244 9.36 -16.43 -17.10
CA LEU A 244 8.45 -17.39 -16.47
C LEU A 244 7.95 -18.47 -17.45
N ASN A 245 7.95 -18.16 -18.75
CA ASN A 245 7.60 -19.04 -19.87
C ASN A 245 6.30 -19.86 -19.67
N PRO A 246 5.16 -19.23 -19.33
CA PRO A 246 3.88 -19.94 -19.28
C PRO A 246 3.51 -20.46 -20.68
N LYS A 247 2.93 -21.67 -20.75
CA LYS A 247 2.34 -22.19 -21.99
C LYS A 247 1.29 -21.19 -22.51
N GLU A 248 1.15 -21.07 -23.84
CA GLU A 248 0.22 -20.12 -24.46
C GLU A 248 -1.22 -20.27 -23.93
N LYS A 249 -1.70 -21.52 -23.81
CA LYS A 249 -3.02 -21.81 -23.25
C LYS A 249 -3.15 -21.29 -21.81
N THR A 250 -2.16 -21.53 -20.96
CA THR A 250 -2.14 -21.04 -19.58
C THR A 250 -2.12 -19.52 -19.55
N LEU A 251 -1.32 -18.87 -20.41
CA LEU A 251 -1.27 -17.42 -20.51
C LEU A 251 -2.63 -16.84 -20.91
N GLN A 252 -3.32 -17.46 -21.87
CA GLN A 252 -4.65 -17.06 -22.31
C GLN A 252 -5.68 -17.20 -21.17
N THR A 253 -5.78 -18.37 -20.55
CA THR A 253 -6.74 -18.61 -19.45
C THR A 253 -6.51 -17.70 -18.25
N LEU A 254 -5.25 -17.47 -17.86
CA LEU A 254 -4.94 -16.53 -16.78
C LEU A 254 -5.25 -15.08 -17.18
N THR A 255 -5.06 -14.71 -18.45
CA THR A 255 -5.43 -13.39 -18.95
C THR A 255 -6.94 -13.17 -18.90
N GLU A 256 -7.73 -14.17 -19.27
CA GLU A 256 -9.19 -14.13 -19.16
C GLU A 256 -9.61 -13.87 -17.71
N VAL A 257 -9.19 -14.72 -16.78
CA VAL A 257 -9.51 -14.59 -15.33
C VAL A 257 -9.09 -13.23 -14.78
N MET A 258 -7.86 -12.79 -15.09
CA MET A 258 -7.32 -11.52 -14.60
C MET A 258 -7.83 -10.30 -15.38
N SER A 259 -8.79 -10.44 -16.28
CA SER A 259 -9.42 -9.32 -17.01
C SER A 259 -10.91 -9.13 -16.70
N GLU A 260 -11.56 -10.10 -16.04
CA GLU A 260 -13.02 -10.13 -15.85
C GLU A 260 -13.61 -8.90 -15.17
N ASP A 261 -12.88 -8.32 -14.21
CA ASP A 261 -13.30 -7.13 -13.47
C ASP A 261 -12.67 -5.82 -13.99
N LEU A 262 -11.96 -5.85 -15.12
CA LEU A 262 -11.35 -4.67 -15.75
C LEU A 262 -12.32 -3.98 -16.72
N ILE A 263 -13.40 -3.42 -16.18
CA ILE A 263 -14.42 -2.70 -16.94
C ILE A 263 -14.12 -1.19 -16.86
N PRO A 264 -13.79 -0.50 -17.96
CA PRO A 264 -13.34 0.90 -17.95
C PRO A 264 -14.29 1.89 -17.24
N GLU A 265 -15.59 1.62 -17.26
CA GLU A 265 -16.63 2.41 -16.58
C GLU A 265 -16.50 2.27 -15.06
N LYS A 266 -16.34 1.03 -14.56
CA LYS A 266 -16.15 0.74 -13.12
C LYS A 266 -14.77 1.14 -12.59
N MET A 267 -13.82 1.37 -13.49
CA MET A 267 -12.48 1.87 -13.13
C MET A 267 -12.43 3.40 -12.99
N ARG A 268 -13.42 4.11 -13.54
CA ARG A 268 -13.53 5.58 -13.46
C ARG A 268 -14.24 6.07 -12.19
N GLU A 269 -15.11 5.25 -11.61
CA GLU A 269 -15.87 5.57 -10.40
C GLU A 269 -15.03 5.24 -9.14
N ASP A 270 -14.39 6.27 -8.58
CA ASP A 270 -14.35 6.62 -7.15
C ASP A 270 -14.17 5.52 -6.07
N PHE A 271 -13.15 4.66 -6.18
CA PHE A 271 -12.71 3.82 -5.04
C PHE A 271 -11.41 4.29 -4.37
N GLN A 272 -10.98 5.54 -4.60
CA GLN A 272 -9.66 6.01 -4.17
C GLN A 272 -9.69 7.00 -3.01
N ASP A 273 -10.86 7.50 -2.59
CA ASP A 273 -10.96 8.53 -1.56
C ASP A 273 -11.56 7.98 -0.27
N GLY A 274 -10.67 7.59 0.66
CA GLY A 274 -10.92 7.67 2.10
C GLY A 274 -12.19 7.01 2.65
N GLU A 275 -12.78 6.05 1.95
CA GLU A 275 -13.98 5.36 2.41
C GLU A 275 -13.74 4.73 3.80
N SER A 276 -14.76 4.84 4.65
CA SER A 276 -14.74 4.21 5.97
C SER A 276 -14.57 2.71 5.83
N LEU A 277 -13.69 2.09 6.63
CA LEU A 277 -13.52 0.64 6.60
C LEU A 277 -14.80 -0.12 6.97
N SER A 278 -15.74 0.52 7.66
CA SER A 278 -17.04 -0.08 8.00
C SER A 278 -17.98 -0.26 6.79
N SER A 279 -17.82 0.54 5.73
CA SER A 279 -18.63 0.45 4.50
C SER A 279 -17.95 -0.39 3.40
N VAL A 280 -16.66 -0.68 3.53
CA VAL A 280 -15.88 -1.39 2.50
C VAL A 280 -15.98 -2.90 2.72
N CYS A 281 -16.72 -3.59 1.85
CA CYS A 281 -16.67 -5.04 1.75
C CYS A 281 -15.43 -5.47 0.95
N LEU A 282 -14.29 -5.64 1.64
CA LEU A 282 -13.05 -6.12 1.02
C LEU A 282 -13.10 -7.64 0.82
N GLN A 283 -13.37 -8.08 -0.41
CA GLN A 283 -13.08 -9.45 -0.79
C GLN A 283 -11.56 -9.69 -0.79
N GLY A 284 -11.12 -10.73 -0.09
CA GLY A 284 -9.72 -11.09 -0.04
C GLY A 284 -9.20 -11.54 -1.40
N PHE A 285 -7.86 -11.51 -1.53
CA PHE A 285 -7.17 -11.88 -2.77
C PHE A 285 -7.53 -13.30 -3.20
N ARG A 286 -7.77 -14.16 -2.20
CA ARG A 286 -8.10 -15.56 -2.41
C ARG A 286 -9.45 -15.71 -3.11
N GLU A 287 -10.47 -15.10 -2.54
CA GLU A 287 -11.86 -15.17 -2.99
C GLU A 287 -12.01 -14.54 -4.37
N ARG A 288 -11.36 -13.38 -4.59
CA ARG A 288 -11.54 -12.58 -5.78
C ARG A 288 -10.83 -13.13 -7.02
N TRP A 289 -9.62 -13.67 -6.86
CA TRP A 289 -8.81 -14.13 -8.00
C TRP A 289 -8.22 -15.52 -7.80
N TRP A 290 -7.62 -15.79 -6.64
CA TRP A 290 -6.79 -16.99 -6.45
C TRP A 290 -7.56 -18.30 -6.61
N SER A 291 -8.74 -18.42 -6.01
CA SER A 291 -9.54 -19.65 -6.07
C SER A 291 -9.92 -20.00 -7.51
N LYS A 292 -10.27 -18.98 -8.33
CA LYS A 292 -10.58 -19.18 -9.74
C LYS A 292 -9.35 -19.61 -10.55
N VAL A 293 -8.20 -18.99 -10.28
CA VAL A 293 -6.91 -19.36 -10.88
C VAL A 293 -6.52 -20.80 -10.54
N GLN A 294 -6.72 -21.25 -9.30
CA GLN A 294 -6.43 -22.62 -8.90
C GLN A 294 -7.34 -23.62 -9.63
N LEU A 295 -8.64 -23.32 -9.74
CA LEU A 295 -9.61 -24.17 -10.44
C LEU A 295 -9.30 -24.30 -11.93
N THR A 296 -8.96 -23.18 -12.61
CA THR A 296 -8.63 -23.20 -14.04
C THR A 296 -7.35 -24.00 -14.32
N CYS A 297 -6.30 -23.82 -13.51
CA CYS A 297 -5.07 -24.59 -13.66
C CYS A 297 -5.23 -26.08 -13.31
N ALA A 298 -6.14 -26.44 -12.39
CA ALA A 298 -6.46 -27.84 -12.10
C ALA A 298 -7.24 -28.50 -13.25
N ALA A 299 -8.19 -27.79 -13.86
CA ALA A 299 -8.93 -28.28 -15.02
C ALA A 299 -8.02 -28.54 -16.22
N ASP A 300 -7.00 -27.70 -16.44
CA ASP A 300 -6.02 -27.88 -17.51
C ASP A 300 -5.16 -29.13 -17.31
N ARG A 301 -4.67 -29.39 -16.08
CA ARG A 301 -3.90 -30.61 -15.76
C ARG A 301 -4.71 -31.88 -15.98
N ASN A 302 -5.96 -31.90 -15.50
CA ASN A 302 -6.87 -33.02 -15.69
C ASN A 302 -7.24 -33.23 -17.18
N GLY A 303 -7.28 -32.17 -17.97
CA GLY A 303 -7.50 -32.24 -19.42
C GLY A 303 -6.31 -32.82 -20.18
N GLU A 304 -5.08 -32.43 -19.81
CA GLU A 304 -3.84 -32.98 -20.37
C GLU A 304 -3.69 -34.47 -20.00
N GLU A 305 -3.90 -34.86 -18.73
CA GLU A 305 -3.81 -36.26 -18.30
C GLU A 305 -4.83 -37.16 -19.03
N LYS A 306 -6.08 -36.69 -19.21
CA LYS A 306 -7.09 -37.42 -19.98
C LYS A 306 -6.73 -37.53 -21.46
N ALA A 307 -6.17 -36.48 -22.06
CA ALA A 307 -5.72 -36.50 -23.45
C ALA A 307 -4.53 -37.44 -23.66
N THR A 308 -3.57 -37.46 -22.73
CA THR A 308 -2.41 -38.38 -22.77
C THR A 308 -2.86 -39.83 -22.57
N THR A 309 -3.81 -40.08 -21.67
CA THR A 309 -4.39 -41.42 -21.45
C THR A 309 -5.14 -41.91 -22.69
N LEU A 310 -5.94 -41.05 -23.34
CA LEU A 310 -6.62 -41.37 -24.60
C LEU A 310 -5.64 -41.62 -25.74
N GLN A 311 -4.55 -40.84 -25.85
CA GLN A 311 -3.50 -41.09 -26.84
C GLN A 311 -2.75 -42.42 -26.59
N SER A 312 -2.51 -42.81 -25.34
CA SER A 312 -1.92 -44.11 -25.02
C SER A 312 -2.85 -45.30 -25.31
N LEU A 313 -4.17 -45.09 -25.20
CA LEU A 313 -5.18 -46.11 -25.53
C LEU A 313 -5.44 -46.22 -27.05
N MET A 314 -5.00 -45.22 -27.83
CA MET A 314 -5.16 -45.16 -29.29
C MET A 314 -3.86 -45.41 -30.06
N SER A 315 -2.77 -45.75 -29.37
CA SER A 315 -1.51 -46.17 -29.99
C SER A 315 -1.49 -47.71 -30.09
N PRO A 316 -1.31 -48.29 -31.29
CA PRO A 316 -1.46 -49.73 -31.54
C PRO A 316 -0.39 -50.60 -30.88
#